data_AF-A0A024HIJ8-F1
#
_entry.id   AF-A0A024HIJ8-F1
#
_cell.length_a   1.000
_cell.length_b   1.000
_cell.length_c   1.000
_cell.angle_alpha   90.00
_cell.angle_beta   90.00
_cell.angle_gamma   90.00
#
_symmetry.space_group_name_H-M   'P 1'
#
loop_
_entity.id
_entity.type
_entity.pdbx_description
1 polymer ?
#
loop_
_entity_poly.entity_id
_entity_poly.type
_entity_poly.pdbx_seq_one_letter_code
_entity_poly.pdbx_strand_id
1 'polypeptide(L)' 'MNRPNQQLRSELQDIAQMGEEAAHVIWQVVKTLPEDQIEALMQAIGLVHECVDKAHDLANRVKAGGVVAV' A
#
# COMPACT_ATOMS: atom_id res chain seq x y z
N MET A 1 -18.95 -0.51 -24.67
CA MET A 1 -17.55 -0.93 -24.85
C MET A 1 -16.80 -0.65 -23.55
N ASN A 2 -16.65 -1.65 -22.68
CA ASN A 2 -15.76 -1.54 -21.53
C ASN A 2 -14.35 -1.37 -22.06
N ARG A 3 -13.73 -0.20 -21.85
CA ARG A 3 -12.33 0.04 -22.20
C ARG A 3 -11.52 -0.28 -20.95
N PRO A 4 -10.80 -1.42 -20.89
CA PRO A 4 -10.01 -1.81 -19.72
C PRO A 4 -9.07 -0.70 -19.24
N ASN A 5 -8.56 0.11 -20.18
CA ASN A 5 -7.68 1.24 -19.90
C ASN A 5 -8.35 2.44 -19.21
N GLN A 6 -9.68 2.54 -19.24
CA GLN A 6 -10.43 3.58 -18.51
C GLN A 6 -10.73 3.12 -17.08
N GLN A 7 -11.07 1.84 -16.92
CA GLN A 7 -11.24 1.23 -15.60
C GLN A 7 -9.92 1.20 -14.82
N LEU A 8 -8.83 0.76 -15.46
CA LEU A 8 -7.49 0.79 -14.86
C LEU A 8 -7.07 2.20 -14.44
N ARG A 9 -7.41 3.23 -15.24
CA ARG A 9 -7.12 4.62 -14.88
C ARG A 9 -7.89 5.08 -13.65
N SER A 10 -9.16 4.69 -13.53
CA SER A 10 -9.97 4.99 -12.35
C SER A 10 -9.40 4.31 -11.11
N GLU A 11 -9.10 3.01 -11.21
CA GLU A 11 -8.54 2.23 -10.09
C GLU A 11 -7.17 2.80 -9.64
N LEU A 12 -6.32 3.23 -10.58
CA LEU A 12 -5.05 3.89 -10.26
C LEU A 12 -5.24 5.27 -9.61
N GLN A 13 -6.28 6.03 -10.00
CA GLN A 13 -6.62 7.31 -9.36
C GLN A 13 -7.12 7.10 -7.93
N ASP A 14 -7.94 6.08 -7.70
CA ASP A 14 -8.44 5.74 -6.36
C ASP A 14 -7.28 5.33 -5.44
N ILE A 15 -6.33 4.53 -5.94
CA ILE A 15 -5.12 4.14 -5.18
C ILE A 15 -4.27 5.37 -4.84
N ALA A 16 -4.10 6.30 -5.79
CA ALA A 16 -3.34 7.52 -5.55
C ALA A 16 -4.00 8.39 -4.46
N GLN A 17 -5.32 8.53 -4.51
CA GLN A 17 -6.10 9.27 -3.50
C GLN A 17 -5.98 8.63 -2.11
N MET A 18 -6.11 7.30 -2.02
CA MET A 18 -5.93 6.56 -0.77
C MET A 18 -4.51 6.75 -0.20
N GLY A 19 -3.49 6.78 -1.07
CA GLY A 19 -2.11 7.05 -0.68
C GLY A 19 -1.90 8.46 -0.12
N GLU A 20 -2.52 9.48 -0.74
CA GLU A 20 -2.46 10.87 -0.27
C GLU A 20 -3.13 11.04 1.10
N GLU A 21 -4.30 10.42 1.29
CA GLU A 21 -5.02 10.44 2.58
C GLU A 21 -4.22 9.76 3.69
N ALA A 22 -3.63 8.60 3.40
CA ALA A 22 -2.77 7.89 4.36
C ALA A 22 -1.53 8.71 4.74
N ALA A 23 -0.87 9.35 3.76
CA ALA A 23 0.27 10.23 4.02
C ALA A 23 -0.13 11.43 4.88
N HIS A 24 -1.30 12.02 4.64
CA HIS A 24 -1.82 13.12 5.45
C HIS A 24 -2.05 12.69 6.90
N VAL A 25 -2.67 11.53 7.13
CA VAL A 25 -2.91 10.99 8.48
C VAL A 25 -1.60 10.71 9.21
N ILE A 26 -0.64 10.05 8.53
CA ILE A 26 0.70 9.80 9.09
C ILE A 26 1.35 11.13 9.48
N TRP A 27 1.29 12.14 8.61
CA TRP A 27 1.81 13.46 8.91
C TRP A 27 1.16 14.07 10.16
N GLN A 28 -0.18 14.01 10.31
CA GLN A 28 -0.88 14.50 11.51
C GLN A 28 -0.40 13.81 12.79
N VAL A 29 -0.14 12.51 12.74
CA VAL A 29 0.37 11.75 13.88
C VAL A 29 1.81 12.16 14.21
N VAL A 30 2.70 12.19 13.21
CA VAL A 30 4.13 12.52 13.38
C VAL A 30 4.35 13.86 14.10
N LYS A 31 3.59 14.92 13.76
CA LYS A 31 3.74 16.25 14.40
C LYS A 31 3.44 16.27 15.89
N THR A 32 2.71 15.27 16.37
CA THR A 32 2.28 15.18 17.77
C THR A 32 3.09 14.17 18.56
N LEU A 33 3.97 13.41 17.88
CA LEU A 33 4.83 12.44 18.52
C LEU A 33 6.11 13.11 19.07
N PRO A 34 6.59 12.64 20.23
CA PRO A 34 7.95 12.90 20.68
C PRO A 34 8.99 12.47 19.63
N GLU A 35 10.09 13.21 19.53
CA GLU A 35 11.13 12.99 18.51
C GLU A 35 11.75 11.58 18.58
N ASP A 36 11.85 11.01 19.77
CA ASP A 36 12.32 9.64 20.04
C ASP A 36 11.34 8.54 19.57
N GLN A 37 10.09 8.89 19.25
CA GLN A 37 9.08 7.95 18.72
C GLN A 37 8.91 8.02 17.20
N ILE A 38 9.46 9.05 16.54
CA ILE A 38 9.38 9.22 15.09
C ILE A 38 10.09 8.07 14.37
N GLU A 39 11.26 7.64 14.86
CA GLU A 39 12.01 6.53 14.27
C GLU A 39 11.21 5.22 14.31
N ALA A 40 10.58 4.92 15.45
CA ALA A 40 9.75 3.73 15.61
C ALA A 40 8.53 3.74 14.67
N LEU A 41 7.90 4.91 14.49
CA LEU A 41 6.80 5.07 13.53
C LEU A 41 7.27 4.84 12.09
N MET A 42 8.42 5.41 11.70
CA MET A 42 8.98 5.21 10.36
C MET A 42 9.34 3.75 10.09
N GLN A 43 9.89 3.04 11.08
CA GLN A 43 10.16 1.60 11.00
C GLN A 43 8.86 0.80 10.83
N ALA A 44 7.80 1.14 11.59
CA ALA A 44 6.50 0.49 11.47
C ALA A 44 5.88 0.70 10.07
N ILE A 45 5.98 1.91 9.51
CA ILE A 45 5.54 2.20 8.13
C ILE A 45 6.32 1.34 7.13
N GLY A 46 7.64 1.23 7.29
CA GLY A 46 8.48 0.37 6.45
C GLY A 46 8.02 -1.10 6.46
N LEU A 47 7.70 -1.65 7.63
CA LEU A 47 7.16 -3.01 7.76
C LEU A 47 5.82 -3.20 7.04
N VAL A 48 4.93 -2.20 7.09
CA VAL A 48 3.65 -2.25 6.37
C VAL A 48 3.88 -2.31 4.85
N HIS A 49 4.79 -1.49 4.32
CA HIS A 49 5.15 -1.54 2.89
C HIS A 49 5.71 -2.91 2.49
N GLU A 50 6.62 -3.49 3.27
CA GLU A 50 7.12 -4.84 2.99
C GLU A 50 6.02 -5.91 3.00
N CYS A 51 5.02 -5.77 3.87
CA CYS A 51 3.89 -6.72 3.91
C CYS A 51 3.02 -6.59 2.66
N VAL A 52 2.79 -5.37 2.18
CA VAL A 52 2.05 -5.11 0.94
C VAL A 52 2.81 -5.68 -0.27
N ASP A 53 4.12 -5.48 -0.35
CA ASP A 53 4.95 -6.03 -1.44
C ASP A 53 4.90 -7.57 -1.44
N LYS A 54 5.06 -8.21 -0.28
CA LYS A 54 4.94 -9.67 -0.14
C LYS A 54 3.56 -10.19 -0.54
N ALA A 55 2.49 -9.47 -0.18
CA ALA A 55 1.13 -9.82 -0.56
C ALA A 55 0.91 -9.67 -2.08
N HIS A 56 1.46 -8.62 -2.69
CA HIS A 56 1.42 -8.39 -4.13
C HIS A 56 2.15 -9.49 -4.89
N ASP A 57 3.34 -9.87 -4.45
CA ASP A 57 4.12 -10.97 -5.02
C ASP A 57 3.38 -12.31 -4.92
N LEU A 58 2.74 -12.58 -3.77
CA LEU A 58 1.91 -13.77 -3.60
C LEU A 58 0.73 -13.78 -4.59
N ALA A 59 0.04 -12.65 -4.75
CA ALA A 59 -1.07 -12.51 -5.71
C ALA A 59 -0.60 -12.74 -7.16
N ASN A 60 0.57 -12.21 -7.53
CA ASN A 60 1.17 -12.46 -8.84
C ASN A 60 1.52 -13.95 -9.04
N ARG A 61 2.05 -14.63 -8.02
CA ARG A 61 2.33 -16.07 -8.07
C ARG A 61 1.07 -16.93 -8.18
N VAL A 62 -0.01 -16.57 -7.47
CA VAL A 62 -1.32 -17.23 -7.59
C VAL A 62 -1.89 -17.05 -9.00
N LYS A 63 -1.87 -15.82 -9.54
CA LYS A 63 -2.32 -15.52 -10.90
C LYS A 63 -1.53 -16.27 -11.98
N ALA A 64 -0.23 -16.47 -11.75
CA ALA A 64 0.64 -17.26 -12.63
C ALA A 64 0.46 -18.78 -12.49
N GLY A 65 -0.45 -19.26 -11.63
CA GLY A 65 -0.67 -20.69 -11.37
C GLY A 65 0.45 -21.38 -10.59
N GLY A 66 1.38 -20.60 -10.00
CA GLY A 66 2.55 -21.11 -9.26
C GLY A 66 2.27 -21.43 -7.78
N VAL A 67 1.05 -21.21 -7.31
CA VAL A 67 0.60 -21.61 -5.97
C VAL A 67 -0.66 -22.44 -6.14
N VAL A 68 -0.53 -23.76 -5.95
CA VAL A 68 -1.66 -24.66 -5.83
C VAL A 68 -2.05 -24.64 -4.35
N ALA A 69 -3.24 -24.14 -4.04
CA ALA A 69 -3.81 -24.34 -2.72
C ALA A 69 -3.92 -25.85 -2.48
N VAL A 70 -3.24 -26.35 -1.43
CA VAL A 70 -3.47 -27.69 -0.91
C VAL A 70 -4.73 -27.66 -0.05
#